data_AF-A0A973W5W9-F1
#
_entry.id   AF-A0A973W5W9-F1
#
_cell.length_a   1.000
_cell.length_b   1.000
_cell.length_c   1.000
_cell.angle_alpha   90.00
_cell.angle_beta   90.00
_cell.angle_gamma   90.00
#
_symmetry.space_group_name_H-M   'P 1'
#
loop_
_entity.id
_entity.type
_entity.pdbx_description
1 polymer ?
#
loop_
_entity_poly.entity_id
_entity_poly.type
_entity_poly.pdbx_seq_one_letter_code
_entity_poly.pdbx_strand_id
1 'polypeptide(L)'
;MPSNDPYVYLSDGGHFENLGAYEMIRRRCKFILISDAACDPDFGYEDLGNLVRRVSISASASSSGRRWTRALESLALQGQEIERARA
;
A
#
# COMPACT_ATOMS: atom_id res chain seq x y z
N MET A 1 -21.75 16.45 10.49
CA MET A 1 -23.07 15.81 10.61
C MET A 1 -23.10 14.67 9.60
N PRO A 2 -23.35 13.40 10.00
CA PRO A 2 -23.58 12.36 9.01
C PRO A 2 -24.80 12.74 8.17
N SER A 3 -24.74 12.56 6.85
CA SER A 3 -25.90 12.68 5.98
C SER A 3 -26.93 11.63 6.42
N ASN A 4 -28.19 12.04 6.59
CA ASN A 4 -29.29 11.16 7.04
C ASN A 4 -29.80 10.24 5.91
N ASP A 5 -28.89 9.78 5.05
CA ASP A 5 -29.19 8.89 3.94
C ASP A 5 -29.36 7.46 4.46
N PRO A 6 -30.45 6.75 4.14
CA PRO A 6 -30.71 5.40 4.63
C PRO A 6 -29.80 4.34 3.97
N TYR A 7 -28.91 4.76 3.06
CA TYR A 7 -28.06 3.88 2.27
C TYR A 7 -26.59 4.04 2.64
N VAL A 8 -25.88 2.91 2.70
CA VAL A 8 -24.43 2.85 2.90
C VAL A 8 -23.77 2.50 1.57
N TYR A 9 -22.82 3.30 1.13
CA TYR A 9 -21.98 2.97 -0.02
C TYR A 9 -20.89 1.98 0.40
N LEU A 10 -20.94 0.77 -0.16
CA LEU A 10 -19.97 -0.29 0.09
C LEU A 10 -19.19 -0.56 -1.20
N SER A 11 -17.87 -0.41 -1.15
CA SER A 11 -16.96 -0.86 -2.21
C SER A 11 -16.18 -2.10 -1.76
N ASP A 12 -15.70 -2.86 -2.73
CA ASP A 12 -14.76 -3.99 -2.54
C ASP A 12 -13.44 -3.56 -1.89
N GLY A 13 -13.04 -2.30 -2.05
CA GLY A 13 -11.87 -1.69 -1.38
C GLY A 13 -10.61 -1.67 -2.24
N GLY A 14 -10.60 -2.37 -3.39
CA GLY A 14 -9.45 -2.41 -4.31
C GLY A 14 -9.06 -1.04 -4.84
N HIS A 15 -10.02 -0.14 -5.01
CA HIS A 15 -9.76 1.26 -5.40
C HIS A 15 -8.96 2.07 -4.37
N PHE A 16 -9.02 1.70 -3.08
CA PHE A 16 -8.21 2.37 -2.07
C PHE A 16 -6.79 1.79 -2.08
N GLU A 17 -6.67 0.49 -1.93
CA GLU A 17 -5.37 -0.22 -1.87
C GLU A 17 -5.60 -1.72 -2.10
N ASN A 18 -4.96 -2.28 -3.14
CA ASN A 18 -5.25 -3.62 -3.65
C ASN A 18 -4.51 -4.76 -2.90
N LEU A 19 -3.39 -4.47 -2.23
CA LEU A 19 -2.56 -5.46 -1.52
C LEU A 19 -3.05 -5.73 -0.09
N GLY A 20 -3.97 -4.91 0.44
CA GLY A 20 -4.51 -4.99 1.81
C GLY A 20 -3.49 -4.71 2.91
N ALA A 21 -2.29 -4.25 2.56
CA ALA A 21 -1.18 -4.06 3.46
C ALA A 21 -1.28 -2.77 4.28
N TYR A 22 -1.97 -1.75 3.77
CA TYR A 22 -2.06 -0.46 4.45
C TYR A 22 -2.67 -0.60 5.85
N GLU A 23 -3.76 -1.36 5.98
CA GLU A 23 -4.42 -1.56 7.27
C GLU A 23 -3.60 -2.42 8.24
N MET A 24 -2.82 -3.39 7.73
CA MET A 24 -1.89 -4.16 8.56
C MET A 24 -0.78 -3.27 9.15
N ILE A 25 -0.24 -2.36 8.34
CA ILE A 25 0.76 -1.37 8.77
C ILE A 25 0.16 -0.42 9.81
N ARG A 26 -1.03 0.12 9.52
CA ARG A 26 -1.76 1.02 10.44
C ARG A 26 -2.04 0.36 11.79
N ARG A 27 -2.39 -0.93 11.80
CA ARG A 27 -2.59 -1.74 13.00
C ARG A 27 -1.29 -2.18 13.70
N ARG A 28 -0.12 -1.82 13.14
CA ARG A 28 1.21 -2.16 13.64
C ARG A 28 1.43 -3.68 13.74
N CYS A 29 0.95 -4.45 12.77
CA CYS A 29 1.28 -5.87 12.65
C CYS A 29 2.80 -6.06 12.74
N LYS A 30 3.25 -7.10 13.45
CA LYS A 30 4.69 -7.30 13.73
C LYS A 30 5.46 -7.80 12.51
N PHE A 31 4.78 -8.60 11.69
CA PHE A 31 5.27 -9.25 10.49
C PHE A 31 4.15 -9.18 9.45
N ILE A 32 4.52 -8.90 8.20
CA ILE A 32 3.60 -8.73 7.09
C ILE A 32 4.25 -9.41 5.89
N LEU A 33 3.57 -10.38 5.30
CA LEU A 33 3.96 -11.03 4.04
C LEU A 33 2.90 -10.66 3.00
N ILE A 34 3.35 -10.15 1.85
CA ILE A 34 2.48 -9.65 0.78
C ILE A 34 2.96 -10.31 -0.51
N SER A 35 2.03 -10.73 -1.34
CA SER A 35 2.28 -11.09 -2.73
C SER A 35 1.49 -10.12 -3.60
N ASP A 36 2.19 -9.35 -4.42
CA ASP A 36 1.52 -8.60 -5.48
C ASP A 36 1.12 -9.61 -6.58
N ALA A 37 -0.18 -9.68 -6.84
CA ALA A 37 -0.78 -10.60 -7.80
C ALA A 37 -1.72 -9.84 -8.77
N ALA A 38 -1.48 -8.54 -8.93
CA ALA A 38 -2.16 -7.74 -9.93
C ALA A 38 -1.87 -8.26 -11.34
N CYS A 39 -2.79 -7.97 -12.27
CA CYS A 39 -2.55 -8.22 -13.69
C CYS A 39 -1.61 -7.12 -14.22
N ASP A 40 -0.31 -7.33 -14.05
CA ASP A 40 0.74 -6.38 -14.39
C ASP A 40 1.72 -7.00 -15.40
N PRO A 41 1.39 -6.98 -16.71
CA PRO A 41 2.22 -7.62 -17.74
C PRO A 41 3.59 -6.96 -17.92
N ASP A 42 3.68 -5.68 -17.56
CA ASP A 42 4.90 -4.87 -17.71
C ASP A 42 5.71 -4.78 -16.41
N PHE A 43 5.25 -5.45 -15.34
CA PHE A 43 5.90 -5.43 -14.01
C PHE A 43 6.15 -4.01 -13.48
N GLY A 44 5.19 -3.10 -13.67
CA GLY A 44 5.25 -1.73 -13.16
C GLY A 44 5.05 -1.59 -11.65
N TYR A 45 4.59 -2.64 -10.97
CA TYR A 45 4.39 -2.69 -9.50
C TYR A 45 3.57 -1.52 -8.96
N GLU A 46 2.55 -1.08 -9.71
CA GLU A 46 1.80 0.15 -9.41
C GLU A 46 1.10 0.07 -8.03
N ASP A 47 0.55 -1.09 -7.68
CA ASP A 47 -0.11 -1.31 -6.40
C ASP A 47 0.86 -1.19 -5.22
N LEU A 48 2.07 -1.74 -5.36
CA LEU A 48 3.13 -1.59 -4.36
C LEU A 48 3.59 -0.13 -4.25
N GLY A 49 3.76 0.57 -5.38
CA GLY A 49 4.10 2.00 -5.39
C GLY A 49 3.05 2.86 -4.70
N ASN A 50 1.77 2.58 -4.97
CA ASN A 50 0.63 3.24 -4.33
C ASN A 50 0.60 3.00 -2.81
N LEU A 51 0.85 1.77 -2.36
CA LEU A 51 0.97 1.43 -0.94
C LEU A 51 2.08 2.25 -0.26
N VAL A 52 3.28 2.24 -0.84
CA VAL A 52 4.46 2.96 -0.29
C VAL A 52 4.13 4.45 -0.15
N ARG A 53 3.57 5.07 -1.19
CA ARG A 53 3.18 6.49 -1.18
C ARG A 53 2.18 6.80 -0.06
N ARG A 54 1.12 5.99 0.09
CA ARG A 54 0.09 6.20 1.12
C ARG A 54 0.68 6.07 2.53
N VAL A 55 1.53 5.08 2.77
CA VAL A 55 2.17 4.88 4.08
C VAL A 55 3.11 6.03 4.42
N SER A 56 3.88 6.53 3.46
CA SER A 56 4.78 7.68 3.67
C SER A 56 4.03 8.95 4.04
N ILE A 57 2.91 9.23 3.36
CA ILE A 57 2.03 10.36 3.70
C ILE A 57 1.44 10.18 5.11
N SER A 58 0.93 8.98 5.42
CA SER A 58 0.36 8.69 6.74
C SER A 58 1.40 8.78 7.88
N ALA A 59 2.64 8.36 7.64
CA ALA A 59 3.73 8.44 8.63
C ALA A 59 4.18 9.89 8.87
N SER A 60 4.09 10.74 7.84
CA SER A 60 4.35 12.17 7.96
C SER A 60 3.30 12.88 8.82
N ALA A 61 2.06 12.38 8.82
CA ALA A 61 0.96 12.90 9.63
C ALA A 61 0.90 12.30 11.06
N SER A 62 1.46 11.11 11.30
CA SER A 62 1.39 10.43 12.59
C SER A 62 2.66 9.63 12.91
N SER A 63 3.22 9.82 14.10
CA SER A 63 4.41 9.13 14.63
C SER A 63 4.30 7.60 14.70
N SER A 64 3.08 7.08 14.52
CA SER A 64 2.69 5.67 14.61
C SER A 64 3.26 4.77 13.49
N GLY A 65 3.65 5.35 12.34
CA GLY A 65 4.03 4.60 11.12
C GLY A 65 5.53 4.42 10.86
N ARG A 66 6.41 5.00 11.68
CA ARG A 66 7.86 5.13 11.37
C ARG A 66 8.63 3.83 11.19
N ARG A 67 8.15 2.70 11.74
CA ARG A 67 8.82 1.40 11.62
C ARG A 67 8.83 0.86 10.18
N TRP A 68 7.75 1.08 9.44
CA TRP A 68 7.56 0.48 8.12
C TRP A 68 8.05 1.38 6.97
N THR A 69 8.25 2.67 7.20
CA THR A 69 8.64 3.64 6.17
C THR A 69 9.94 3.24 5.46
N ARG A 70 11.00 2.95 6.22
CA ARG A 70 12.30 2.53 5.65
C ARG A 70 12.24 1.18 4.93
N ALA A 71 11.46 0.23 5.46
CA ALA A 71 11.30 -1.08 4.85
C ALA A 71 10.56 -0.98 3.51
N LEU A 72 9.54 -0.12 3.43
CA LEU A 72 8.77 0.12 2.22
C LEU A 72 9.54 0.92 1.17
N GLU A 73 10.35 1.90 1.58
CA GLU A 73 11.27 2.60 0.68
C GLU A 73 12.28 1.63 0.04
N SER A 74 12.83 0.70 0.83
CA SER A 74 13.71 -0.36 0.32
C SER A 74 13.00 -1.30 -0.65
N LEU A 75 11.75 -1.68 -0.38
CA LEU A 75 10.96 -2.53 -1.27
C LEU A 75 10.61 -1.84 -2.58
N ALA A 76 10.28 -0.54 -2.54
CA ALA A 76 10.01 0.25 -3.74
C ALA A 76 11.23 0.33 -4.66
N LEU A 77 12.43 0.54 -4.08
CA LEU A 77 13.68 0.55 -4.83
C LEU A 77 14.00 -0.82 -5.44
N GLN A 78 13.79 -1.90 -4.68
CA GLN A 78 14.00 -3.28 -5.17
C GLN A 78 13.04 -3.65 -6.30
N GLY A 79 11.77 -3.23 -6.23
CA GLY A 79 10.80 -3.42 -7.31
C GLY A 79 11.28 -2.79 -8.63
N GLN A 80 11.79 -1.56 -8.57
CA GLN A 80 12.33 -0.87 -9.76
C GLN A 80 13.64 -1.48 -10.27
N GLU A 81 14.46 -2.08 -9.41
CA GLU A 81 15.66 -2.80 -9.85
C GLU A 81 15.30 -4.12 -10.57
N ILE A 82 14.26 -4.82 -10.12
CA ILE A 82 13.77 -6.04 -10.78
C ILE A 82 13.19 -5.71 -12.16
N GLU A 83 12.45 -4.61 -12.29
CA GLU A 83 11.96 -4.08 -13.55
C GLU A 83 13.12 -3.79 -14.52
N ARG A 84 14.14 -3.05 -14.06
CA ARG A 84 15.33 -2.69 -14.87
C ARG A 84 16.21 -3.88 -15.25
N ALA A 85 16.26 -4.93 -14.44
CA ALA A 85 17.07 -6.12 -14.70
C ALA A 85 16.43 -7.10 -15.71
N ARG A 86 15.17 -6.87 -16.10
CA ARG A 86 14.41 -7.71 -17.04
C ARG A 86 14.16 -7.06 -18.41
N ALA A 87 14.47 -5.77 -18.56
CA ALA A 87 14.51 -5.03 -19.82
C ALA A 87 15.85 -5.23 -20.55
#